data_AF-A0A316UZF8-F1
#
_entry.id   AF-A0A316UZF8-F1
#
_cell.length_a   1.000
_cell.length_b   1.000
_cell.length_c   1.000
_cell.angle_alpha   90.00
_cell.angle_beta   90.00
_cell.angle_gamma   90.00
#
_symmetry.space_group_name_H-M   'P 1'
#
loop_
_entity.id
_entity.type
_entity.pdbx_description
1 polymer ?
#
loop_
_entity_poly.entity_id
_entity_poly.type
_entity_poly.pdbx_seq_one_letter_code
_entity_poly.pdbx_strand_id
1 'polypeptide(L)'
;MAPEDHEEGPKKRARKRTRKSRSKAKGIDDDGQEGETSIQQEERQAEAPSTSTSTQHPAQSADVASHSAPTAASILTSNPHKPSVLPRPSIYGPRKYTLSVAIPSSIVYNAQTMELKTRLVGSLARVCAVFNVDEIVVWDDGTPPPANAGGGAGGPGGGGAGGQYGNQHQDGQQRGRKRNFDEDGAGPSNGNNAPFDASPFMAMILQYLETPQYMRRQLFPMHPHLRLAGLLPPLDCPHHLRFEDESPFRDGLVVEAPHYAASAQSRGAWVNVGHRDPLQCDVLGSQVPPIGSRVTVDMANSVQGRGTLVSPRTPVQTQGLYWGYSVRLASSLSKVFTDSPFPSSSSEATPAEYDLVIGTAERGDALTDVLYATNLGSAVPSSKDGSSTIQPLPESFEHALVLFGGLSGLEVAIEADEGIPLGMEDARELFDVWVDSCEGQGSRTVRTEEALVITLARLKTALEQRGRR
;
A
#
# COMPACT_ATOMS: atom_id res chain seq x y z
N MET A 1 -63.28 45.35 -1.73
CA MET A 1 -64.55 44.80 -2.23
C MET A 1 -64.18 43.72 -3.24
N ALA A 2 -64.34 42.46 -2.86
CA ALA A 2 -64.27 41.30 -3.76
C ALA A 2 -65.70 41.05 -4.34
N PRO A 3 -66.00 39.99 -5.14
CA PRO A 3 -65.14 38.94 -5.72
C PRO A 3 -65.49 38.51 -7.18
N GLU A 4 -64.81 37.44 -7.63
CA GLU A 4 -65.21 36.34 -8.56
C GLU A 4 -65.34 36.65 -10.08
N ASP A 5 -64.83 35.83 -11.02
CA ASP A 5 -64.80 34.35 -11.07
C ASP A 5 -63.66 33.74 -11.93
N HIS A 6 -63.42 32.45 -11.68
CA HIS A 6 -62.36 31.55 -12.17
C HIS A 6 -62.52 31.01 -13.60
N GLU A 7 -61.40 30.70 -14.28
CA GLU A 7 -61.27 29.39 -14.97
C GLU A 7 -59.80 28.97 -15.19
N GLU A 8 -59.48 27.76 -14.71
CA GLU A 8 -58.18 27.07 -14.77
C GLU A 8 -58.02 26.25 -16.06
N GLY A 9 -56.79 26.16 -16.58
CA GLY A 9 -56.35 25.03 -17.40
C GLY A 9 -54.86 24.76 -17.10
N PRO A 10 -54.48 23.55 -16.64
CA PRO A 10 -54.03 22.52 -17.60
C PRO A 10 -54.16 21.06 -17.10
N LYS A 11 -54.47 20.09 -17.98
CA LYS A 11 -54.29 18.66 -17.68
C LYS A 11 -53.85 17.85 -18.92
N LYS A 12 -52.57 17.51 -19.04
CA LYS A 12 -52.08 16.41 -19.90
C LYS A 12 -51.72 15.21 -19.01
N ARG A 13 -52.52 14.15 -19.09
CA ARG A 13 -52.31 12.85 -18.41
C ARG A 13 -51.34 11.96 -19.19
N ALA A 14 -50.62 11.14 -18.46
CA ALA A 14 -49.60 10.21 -18.92
C ALA A 14 -50.07 8.73 -19.00
N ARG A 15 -49.19 7.92 -19.63
CA ARG A 15 -49.04 6.43 -19.61
C ARG A 15 -50.00 5.67 -20.55
N LYS A 16 -49.59 4.62 -21.28
CA LYS A 16 -48.72 3.47 -20.93
C LYS A 16 -48.30 2.73 -22.23
N ARG A 17 -47.02 2.41 -22.45
CA ARG A 17 -46.60 1.41 -23.47
C ARG A 17 -45.62 0.42 -22.84
N THR A 18 -46.13 -0.75 -22.48
CA THR A 18 -45.35 -1.94 -22.10
C THR A 18 -45.04 -2.74 -23.37
N ARG A 19 -43.75 -2.86 -23.72
CA ARG A 19 -43.28 -3.79 -24.77
C ARG A 19 -42.78 -5.07 -24.10
N LYS A 20 -43.35 -6.19 -24.55
CA LYS A 20 -43.01 -7.57 -24.19
C LYS A 20 -42.17 -8.13 -25.34
N SER A 21 -40.99 -8.68 -25.06
CA SER A 21 -40.23 -9.50 -26.01
C SER A 21 -39.70 -10.76 -25.33
N ARG A 22 -39.94 -11.89 -26.00
CA ARG A 22 -39.67 -13.28 -25.60
C ARG A 22 -38.21 -13.67 -25.91
N SER A 23 -37.66 -14.54 -25.06
CA SER A 23 -36.74 -15.64 -25.43
C SER A 23 -36.83 -16.68 -24.31
N LYS A 24 -37.61 -17.77 -24.45
CA LYS A 24 -37.30 -19.07 -25.07
C LYS A 24 -36.23 -19.86 -24.27
N ALA A 25 -36.70 -20.79 -23.43
CA ALA A 25 -35.97 -21.96 -22.96
C ALA A 25 -36.91 -23.18 -23.07
N LYS A 26 -36.35 -24.34 -23.41
CA LYS A 26 -37.00 -25.60 -23.82
C LYS A 26 -36.44 -26.72 -22.93
N GLY A 27 -37.30 -27.65 -22.51
CA GLY A 27 -37.02 -28.90 -21.78
C GLY A 27 -38.24 -29.24 -20.92
N ILE A 28 -39.22 -30.00 -21.41
CA ILE A 28 -39.34 -31.48 -21.50
C ILE A 28 -39.31 -32.14 -20.10
N ASP A 29 -40.52 -32.25 -19.53
CA ASP A 29 -41.25 -33.40 -18.97
C ASP A 29 -40.48 -34.55 -18.27
N ASP A 30 -40.89 -34.84 -17.02
CA ASP A 30 -41.30 -36.19 -16.60
C ASP A 30 -42.27 -36.13 -15.39
N ASP A 31 -43.26 -37.02 -15.40
CA ASP A 31 -44.45 -37.11 -14.53
C ASP A 31 -44.21 -37.91 -13.24
N GLY A 32 -45.05 -37.71 -12.21
CA GLY A 32 -45.17 -38.66 -11.10
C GLY A 32 -45.92 -38.18 -9.85
N GLN A 33 -47.14 -38.69 -9.66
CA GLN A 33 -48.16 -38.35 -8.67
C GLN A 33 -47.92 -38.78 -7.19
N GLU A 34 -48.52 -37.97 -6.31
CA GLU A 34 -49.32 -38.30 -5.10
C GLU A 34 -48.70 -38.92 -3.82
N GLY A 35 -49.10 -38.34 -2.67
CA GLY A 35 -49.08 -38.99 -1.36
C GLY A 35 -48.98 -38.04 -0.16
N GLU A 36 -50.12 -37.59 0.38
CA GLU A 36 -50.24 -36.90 1.68
C GLU A 36 -49.86 -37.81 2.86
N THR A 37 -49.28 -37.28 3.95
CA THR A 37 -49.83 -37.35 5.32
C THR A 37 -48.93 -36.70 6.39
N SER A 38 -49.59 -36.03 7.33
CA SER A 38 -49.09 -35.41 8.56
C SER A 38 -48.66 -36.43 9.63
N ILE A 39 -47.85 -36.02 10.63
CA ILE A 39 -48.09 -36.15 12.10
C ILE A 39 -46.79 -35.98 12.93
N GLN A 40 -46.84 -34.98 13.82
CA GLN A 40 -46.45 -34.84 15.24
C GLN A 40 -45.16 -35.45 15.86
N GLN A 41 -44.64 -34.64 16.78
CA GLN A 41 -43.54 -34.82 17.74
C GLN A 41 -43.83 -35.90 18.80
N GLU A 42 -42.76 -36.51 19.33
CA GLU A 42 -42.77 -37.20 20.62
C GLU A 42 -41.45 -36.93 21.38
N GLU A 43 -41.58 -36.41 22.59
CA GLU A 43 -40.54 -36.30 23.64
C GLU A 43 -40.29 -37.66 24.32
N ARG A 44 -39.11 -37.82 24.92
CA ARG A 44 -38.84 -38.88 25.90
C ARG A 44 -38.11 -38.30 27.12
N GLN A 45 -38.64 -38.56 28.31
CA GLN A 45 -38.13 -38.24 29.65
C GLN A 45 -37.59 -39.49 30.39
N ALA A 46 -36.88 -39.21 31.51
CA ALA A 46 -36.67 -39.99 32.77
C ALA A 46 -35.19 -40.36 33.05
N GLU A 47 -34.59 -40.29 34.26
CA GLU A 47 -35.01 -39.90 35.64
C GLU A 47 -33.76 -39.85 36.61
N ALA A 48 -33.73 -38.84 37.53
CA ALA A 48 -33.30 -38.77 38.96
C ALA A 48 -31.92 -39.28 39.51
N PRO A 49 -31.46 -38.98 40.78
CA PRO A 49 -31.98 -38.12 41.88
C PRO A 49 -30.94 -37.20 42.65
N SER A 50 -31.48 -36.46 43.65
CA SER A 50 -30.95 -35.53 44.70
C SER A 50 -29.90 -36.08 45.71
N THR A 51 -29.08 -35.32 46.47
CA THR A 51 -29.39 -34.40 47.61
C THR A 51 -28.21 -33.54 48.16
N SER A 52 -28.54 -32.30 48.59
CA SER A 52 -28.10 -31.44 49.73
C SER A 52 -26.63 -31.18 50.15
N THR A 53 -26.19 -29.90 50.23
CA THR A 53 -25.88 -29.17 51.51
C THR A 53 -25.61 -27.66 51.29
N SER A 54 -25.66 -26.88 52.38
CA SER A 54 -25.85 -25.44 52.56
C SER A 54 -24.68 -24.49 52.20
N THR A 55 -24.95 -23.17 52.07
CA THR A 55 -24.57 -22.06 53.02
C THR A 55 -24.38 -20.68 52.33
N GLN A 56 -25.24 -19.71 52.67
CA GLN A 56 -25.09 -18.24 52.89
C GLN A 56 -24.27 -17.30 51.93
N HIS A 57 -25.00 -16.28 51.40
CA HIS A 57 -24.74 -14.84 51.09
C HIS A 57 -23.31 -14.22 51.10
N PRO A 58 -23.02 -13.07 50.41
CA PRO A 58 -23.94 -12.00 50.01
C PRO A 58 -23.80 -11.39 48.60
N ALA A 59 -24.81 -10.61 48.24
CA ALA A 59 -24.91 -9.78 47.04
C ALA A 59 -23.91 -8.61 47.04
N GLN A 60 -23.23 -8.39 45.92
CA GLN A 60 -22.86 -7.06 45.44
C GLN A 60 -23.08 -6.99 43.93
N SER A 61 -23.91 -6.04 43.56
CA SER A 61 -24.34 -5.66 42.21
C SER A 61 -23.18 -5.17 41.35
N ALA A 62 -23.01 -5.79 40.19
CA ALA A 62 -22.32 -5.18 39.06
C ALA A 62 -23.27 -5.24 37.85
N ASP A 63 -23.66 -4.07 37.34
CA ASP A 63 -24.42 -3.94 36.11
C ASP A 63 -23.62 -4.52 34.94
N VAL A 64 -23.94 -5.76 34.56
CA VAL A 64 -23.45 -6.35 33.32
C VAL A 64 -24.31 -5.78 32.20
N ALA A 65 -23.78 -4.77 31.50
CA ALA A 65 -24.31 -4.33 30.22
C ALA A 65 -24.40 -5.55 29.29
N SER A 66 -25.62 -5.92 28.94
CA SER A 66 -25.90 -7.02 28.02
C SER A 66 -25.41 -6.64 26.63
N HIS A 67 -24.25 -7.16 26.23
CA HIS A 67 -23.85 -7.16 24.83
C HIS A 67 -24.78 -8.08 24.06
N SER A 68 -25.84 -7.50 23.48
CA SER A 68 -26.65 -8.15 22.48
C SER A 68 -25.75 -8.65 21.34
N ALA A 69 -25.89 -9.93 20.99
CA ALA A 69 -25.20 -10.51 19.85
C ALA A 69 -25.50 -9.68 18.58
N PRO A 70 -24.52 -9.43 17.69
CA PRO A 70 -24.75 -8.63 16.51
C PRO A 70 -25.83 -9.28 15.65
N THR A 71 -26.92 -8.55 15.43
CA THR A 71 -28.05 -8.97 14.61
C THR A 71 -27.57 -9.20 13.17
N ALA A 72 -28.08 -10.22 12.49
CA ALA A 72 -27.71 -10.60 11.11
C ALA A 72 -27.78 -9.44 10.08
N ALA A 73 -28.47 -8.35 10.39
CA ALA A 73 -28.50 -7.12 9.61
C ALA A 73 -27.13 -6.40 9.53
N SER A 74 -26.27 -6.50 10.55
CA SER A 74 -24.93 -5.87 10.57
C SER A 74 -23.92 -6.60 9.66
N ILE A 75 -24.14 -7.89 9.41
CA ILE A 75 -23.32 -8.70 8.50
C ILE A 75 -23.73 -8.47 7.04
N LEU A 76 -24.97 -8.03 6.79
CA LEU A 76 -25.47 -7.71 5.44
C LEU A 76 -25.10 -6.30 4.95
N THR A 77 -24.69 -5.39 5.84
CA THR A 77 -24.19 -4.06 5.47
C THR A 77 -22.70 -4.05 5.17
N SER A 78 -21.95 -5.06 5.61
CA SER A 78 -20.55 -5.25 5.23
C SER A 78 -20.47 -6.02 3.91
N ASN A 79 -20.36 -5.28 2.80
CA ASN A 79 -20.07 -5.92 1.52
C ASN A 79 -18.58 -6.36 1.52
N PRO A 80 -18.27 -7.67 1.49
CA PRO A 80 -16.89 -8.17 1.56
C PRO A 80 -16.03 -7.77 0.34
N HIS A 81 -16.66 -7.33 -0.75
CA HIS A 81 -16.01 -6.75 -1.94
C HIS A 81 -15.93 -5.21 -1.90
N LYS A 82 -16.38 -4.61 -0.79
CA LYS A 82 -16.37 -3.17 -0.50
C LYS A 82 -16.04 -2.97 0.98
N PRO A 83 -14.82 -3.32 1.43
CA PRO A 83 -14.31 -2.82 2.70
C PRO A 83 -14.03 -1.31 2.53
N SER A 84 -15.07 -0.50 2.33
CA SER A 84 -14.99 0.94 2.42
C SER A 84 -14.90 1.27 3.91
N VAL A 85 -13.71 1.08 4.48
CA VAL A 85 -13.36 1.82 5.69
C VAL A 85 -13.25 3.25 5.20
N LEU A 86 -14.35 4.00 5.29
CA LEU A 86 -14.31 5.45 5.15
C LEU A 86 -13.13 5.96 5.97
N PRO A 87 -12.36 6.95 5.49
CA PRO A 87 -11.22 7.50 6.20
C PRO A 87 -11.63 7.83 7.64
N ARG A 88 -11.19 7.02 8.60
CA ARG A 88 -11.41 7.34 10.01
C ARG A 88 -10.25 8.20 10.45
N PRO A 89 -10.50 9.34 11.11
CA PRO A 89 -9.45 10.08 11.79
C PRO A 89 -8.64 9.12 12.65
N SER A 90 -7.32 9.32 12.69
CA SER A 90 -6.47 8.55 13.58
C SER A 90 -7.01 8.67 15.01
N ILE A 91 -7.06 7.56 15.75
CA ILE A 91 -7.41 7.56 17.18
C ILE A 91 -6.46 8.43 18.01
N TYR A 92 -5.31 8.76 17.43
CA TYR A 92 -4.26 9.56 18.04
C TYR A 92 -4.20 11.00 17.51
N GLY A 93 -5.15 11.41 16.67
CA GLY A 93 -5.25 12.76 16.14
C GLY A 93 -4.19 13.11 15.07
N PRO A 94 -3.94 14.42 14.86
CA PRO A 94 -2.93 14.96 13.96
C PRO A 94 -1.56 14.27 14.01
N ARG A 95 -0.92 14.08 12.85
CA ARG A 95 0.45 13.56 12.76
C ARG A 95 1.36 14.59 12.09
N LYS A 96 2.30 15.14 12.86
CA LYS A 96 3.29 16.13 12.39
C LYS A 96 4.53 15.45 11.79
N TYR A 97 5.05 14.44 12.48
CA TYR A 97 6.23 13.70 12.05
C TYR A 97 6.01 12.94 10.73
N THR A 98 7.12 12.62 10.06
CA THR A 98 7.16 11.71 8.91
C THR A 98 7.98 10.48 9.20
N LEU A 99 7.61 9.38 8.53
CA LEU A 99 8.37 8.14 8.51
C LEU A 99 8.77 7.83 7.07
N SER A 100 10.06 7.74 6.83
CA SER A 100 10.65 7.43 5.54
C SER A 100 11.35 6.08 5.60
N VAL A 101 11.32 5.33 4.51
CA VAL A 101 12.00 4.04 4.41
C VAL A 101 12.89 4.03 3.17
N ALA A 102 14.16 3.66 3.34
CA ALA A 102 15.08 3.46 2.21
C ALA A 102 15.29 1.97 1.93
N ILE A 103 15.07 1.58 0.68
CA ILE A 103 15.14 0.19 0.21
C ILE A 103 16.01 0.12 -1.04
N PRO A 104 17.01 -0.76 -1.10
CA PRO A 104 17.86 -0.88 -2.27
C PRO A 104 17.09 -1.55 -3.40
N SER A 105 17.26 -1.05 -4.62
CA SER A 105 16.56 -1.59 -5.78
C SER A 105 17.02 -3.00 -6.14
N SER A 106 18.26 -3.36 -5.80
CA SER A 106 18.90 -4.64 -6.10
C SER A 106 18.13 -5.87 -5.58
N ILE A 107 17.28 -5.70 -4.56
CA ILE A 107 16.46 -6.78 -4.00
C ILE A 107 15.55 -7.44 -5.06
N VAL A 108 15.18 -6.70 -6.12
CA VAL A 108 14.38 -7.27 -7.22
C VAL A 108 15.18 -8.23 -8.08
N TYR A 109 16.51 -8.19 -8.09
CA TYR A 109 17.32 -9.18 -8.81
C TYR A 109 17.25 -10.57 -8.17
N ASN A 110 16.91 -10.66 -6.88
CA ASN A 110 16.75 -11.93 -6.16
C ASN A 110 15.47 -12.68 -6.56
N ALA A 111 14.51 -12.01 -7.22
CA ALA A 111 13.30 -12.65 -7.72
C ALA A 111 13.51 -13.15 -9.16
N GLN A 112 13.17 -14.42 -9.37
CA GLN A 112 13.53 -15.16 -10.58
C GLN A 112 12.76 -14.72 -11.83
N THR A 113 11.50 -14.31 -11.69
CA THR A 113 10.62 -14.01 -12.83
C THR A 113 10.03 -12.61 -12.79
N MET A 114 9.63 -12.15 -13.98
CA MET A 114 8.50 -11.25 -14.23
C MET A 114 7.63 -10.89 -13.02
N GLU A 115 6.83 -11.90 -12.71
CA GLU A 115 5.71 -11.95 -11.81
C GLU A 115 6.17 -11.86 -10.37
N LEU A 116 7.26 -12.57 -10.02
CA LEU A 116 7.82 -12.54 -8.68
C LEU A 116 8.42 -11.18 -8.33
N LYS A 117 9.12 -10.52 -9.26
CA LYS A 117 9.64 -9.15 -9.04
C LYS A 117 8.49 -8.16 -8.86
N THR A 118 7.45 -8.25 -9.70
CA THR A 118 6.26 -7.40 -9.58
C THR A 118 5.54 -7.62 -8.24
N ARG A 119 5.36 -8.88 -7.81
CA ARG A 119 4.75 -9.20 -6.51
C ARG A 119 5.60 -8.74 -5.34
N LEU A 120 6.92 -8.87 -5.41
CA LEU A 120 7.84 -8.38 -4.36
C LEU A 120 7.64 -6.88 -4.12
N VAL A 121 7.71 -6.07 -5.17
CA VAL A 121 7.51 -4.62 -5.05
C VAL A 121 6.09 -4.29 -4.57
N GLY A 122 5.09 -5.03 -5.04
CA GLY A 122 3.71 -4.91 -4.55
C GLY A 122 3.55 -5.20 -3.05
N SER A 123 4.29 -6.19 -2.53
CA SER A 123 4.32 -6.47 -1.10
C SER A 123 4.96 -5.33 -0.31
N LEU A 124 6.09 -4.77 -0.77
CA LEU A 124 6.75 -3.62 -0.13
C LEU A 124 5.82 -2.41 -0.04
N ALA A 125 5.18 -2.05 -1.15
CA ALA A 125 4.17 -0.99 -1.21
C ALA A 125 3.07 -1.16 -0.15
N ARG A 126 2.59 -2.40 0.01
CA ARG A 126 1.51 -2.73 0.94
C ARG A 126 1.96 -2.64 2.39
N VAL A 127 3.17 -3.08 2.70
CA VAL A 127 3.75 -2.96 4.06
C VAL A 127 3.95 -1.49 4.42
N CYS A 128 4.54 -0.70 3.54
CA CYS A 128 4.70 0.75 3.74
C CYS A 128 3.36 1.45 3.98
N ALA A 129 2.32 1.10 3.21
CA ALA A 129 0.98 1.64 3.41
C ALA A 129 0.34 1.24 4.76
N VAL A 130 0.51 -0.02 5.18
CA VAL A 130 0.01 -0.53 6.48
C VAL A 130 0.64 0.19 7.67
N PHE A 131 1.92 0.53 7.57
CA PHE A 131 2.68 1.23 8.61
C PHE A 131 2.74 2.74 8.43
N ASN A 132 1.90 3.30 7.56
CA ASN A 132 1.76 4.74 7.37
C ASN A 132 3.05 5.47 7.00
N VAL A 133 3.93 4.81 6.23
CA VAL A 133 5.16 5.39 5.67
C VAL A 133 4.80 6.53 4.72
N ASP A 134 5.50 7.66 4.83
CA ASP A 134 5.28 8.89 4.06
C ASP A 134 6.18 8.99 2.83
N GLU A 135 7.35 8.36 2.84
CA GLU A 135 8.32 8.36 1.75
C GLU A 135 8.97 6.98 1.61
N ILE A 136 9.05 6.48 0.37
CA ILE A 136 9.88 5.33 0.02
C ILE A 136 11.03 5.81 -0.86
N VAL A 137 12.25 5.70 -0.35
CA VAL A 137 13.48 6.00 -1.10
C VAL A 137 14.00 4.70 -1.72
N VAL A 138 13.96 4.62 -3.04
CA VAL A 138 14.57 3.52 -3.80
C VAL A 138 15.97 3.95 -4.16
N TRP A 139 16.98 3.28 -3.59
CA TRP A 139 18.38 3.63 -3.80
C TRP A 139 19.14 2.53 -4.55
N ASP A 140 20.16 2.93 -5.29
CA ASP A 140 21.07 2.02 -5.98
C ASP A 140 22.26 1.69 -5.08
N ASP A 141 22.46 0.41 -4.78
CA ASP A 141 23.56 -0.08 -3.95
C ASP A 141 24.78 -0.53 -4.76
N GLY A 142 24.78 -0.25 -6.08
CA GLY A 142 25.85 -0.63 -6.99
C GLY A 142 25.87 -2.10 -7.37
N THR A 143 24.91 -2.91 -6.89
CA THR A 143 24.84 -4.34 -7.23
C THR A 143 24.46 -4.50 -8.70
N PRO A 144 25.34 -5.06 -9.55
CA PRO A 144 25.03 -5.24 -10.96
C PRO A 144 23.94 -6.30 -11.16
N PRO A 145 23.13 -6.20 -12.23
CA PRO A 145 22.19 -7.26 -12.58
C PRO A 145 22.95 -8.58 -12.82
N PRO A 146 22.36 -9.73 -12.47
CA PRO A 146 23.01 -11.02 -12.64
C PRO A 146 23.37 -11.27 -14.11
N ALA A 147 24.56 -11.80 -14.37
CA ALA A 147 25.20 -11.91 -15.69
C ALA A 147 24.38 -12.64 -16.78
N ASN A 148 23.28 -13.31 -16.42
CA ASN A 148 22.38 -14.02 -17.35
C ASN A 148 21.01 -13.33 -17.55
N ALA A 149 20.80 -12.10 -17.08
CA ALA A 149 19.53 -11.39 -17.25
C ALA A 149 19.29 -10.84 -18.68
N GLY A 150 20.27 -10.99 -19.58
CA GLY A 150 20.19 -10.57 -20.98
C GLY A 150 20.72 -11.64 -21.93
N GLY A 151 19.98 -12.73 -22.11
CA GLY A 151 20.35 -13.75 -23.09
C GLY A 151 19.33 -14.87 -23.17
N GLY A 152 18.61 -14.95 -24.28
CA GLY A 152 17.83 -16.13 -24.64
C GLY A 152 18.73 -17.38 -24.63
N ALA A 153 18.11 -18.51 -24.35
CA ALA A 153 18.73 -19.83 -24.28
C ALA A 153 19.65 -20.12 -25.48
N GLY A 154 20.95 -19.95 -25.28
CA GLY A 154 22.01 -20.60 -26.05
C GLY A 154 22.76 -21.50 -25.08
N GLY A 155 22.46 -22.80 -25.12
CA GLY A 155 23.04 -23.78 -24.19
C GLY A 155 24.57 -23.78 -24.21
N PRO A 156 25.24 -24.18 -23.12
CA PRO A 156 26.69 -24.26 -23.08
C PRO A 156 27.16 -25.36 -24.04
N GLY A 157 27.84 -24.95 -25.11
CA GLY A 157 28.66 -25.82 -25.94
C GLY A 157 29.85 -26.33 -25.12
N GLY A 158 29.63 -27.36 -24.31
CA GLY A 158 30.68 -28.15 -23.68
C GLY A 158 31.31 -29.08 -24.70
N GLY A 159 32.52 -28.76 -25.15
CA GLY A 159 33.41 -29.72 -25.78
C GLY A 159 33.81 -30.79 -24.76
N GLY A 160 33.52 -32.05 -25.05
CA GLY A 160 33.86 -33.16 -24.16
C GLY A 160 33.39 -34.52 -24.68
N ALA A 161 34.28 -35.19 -25.40
CA ALA A 161 34.50 -36.63 -25.49
C ALA A 161 33.31 -37.62 -25.38
N GLY A 162 33.01 -38.25 -26.52
CA GLY A 162 32.83 -39.71 -26.69
C GLY A 162 32.10 -40.51 -25.60
N GLY A 163 30.84 -40.86 -25.88
CA GLY A 163 30.09 -41.87 -25.15
C GLY A 163 29.03 -42.50 -26.03
N GLN A 164 29.40 -43.61 -26.65
CA GLN A 164 28.63 -44.37 -27.62
C GLN A 164 27.62 -45.28 -26.92
N TYR A 165 26.31 -45.01 -27.06
CA TYR A 165 25.27 -46.02 -26.88
C TYR A 165 24.17 -45.79 -27.92
N GLY A 166 24.08 -46.75 -28.85
CA GLY A 166 23.03 -46.79 -29.85
C GLY A 166 21.72 -47.30 -29.27
N ASN A 167 20.62 -46.82 -29.83
CA ASN A 167 19.52 -47.70 -30.17
C ASN A 167 18.76 -47.16 -31.37
N GLN A 168 18.73 -47.96 -32.43
CA GLN A 168 17.86 -47.82 -33.59
C GLN A 168 16.44 -48.17 -33.18
N HIS A 169 15.48 -47.30 -33.50
CA HIS A 169 14.14 -47.73 -33.90
C HIS A 169 13.61 -46.80 -34.98
N GLN A 170 13.10 -47.45 -36.03
CA GLN A 170 12.70 -46.92 -37.32
C GLN A 170 11.19 -46.70 -37.38
N ASP A 171 10.79 -45.68 -38.14
CA ASP A 171 9.53 -45.48 -38.86
C ASP A 171 8.20 -45.23 -38.13
N GLY A 172 7.52 -44.18 -38.60
CA GLY A 172 6.14 -43.86 -38.23
C GLY A 172 5.69 -42.47 -38.67
N GLN A 173 5.62 -42.22 -39.98
CA GLN A 173 4.89 -41.08 -40.55
C GLN A 173 3.44 -41.07 -40.07
N GLN A 174 3.02 -40.03 -39.34
CA GLN A 174 1.62 -39.62 -39.28
C GLN A 174 1.50 -38.11 -39.05
N ARG A 175 1.04 -37.44 -40.11
CA ARG A 175 0.64 -36.02 -40.14
C ARG A 175 -0.61 -35.85 -39.26
N GLY A 176 -0.40 -35.46 -38.01
CA GLY A 176 -1.45 -34.99 -37.10
C GLY A 176 -1.22 -33.53 -36.77
N ARG A 177 -2.13 -32.65 -37.21
CA ARG A 177 -2.14 -31.21 -36.95
C ARG A 177 -2.40 -30.95 -35.45
N LYS A 178 -1.35 -31.05 -34.62
CA LYS A 178 -1.37 -30.54 -33.25
C LYS A 178 -1.28 -29.01 -33.31
N ARG A 179 -2.32 -28.35 -32.80
CA ARG A 179 -2.29 -26.91 -32.51
C ARG A 179 -1.32 -26.75 -31.34
N ASN A 180 -0.10 -26.29 -31.64
CA ASN A 180 0.78 -25.78 -30.59
C ASN A 180 0.11 -24.53 -30.02
N PHE A 181 -0.18 -24.56 -28.73
CA PHE A 181 -0.19 -23.34 -27.94
C PHE A 181 1.28 -22.97 -27.78
N ASP A 182 1.80 -22.16 -28.71
CA ASP A 182 3.08 -21.50 -28.52
C ASP A 182 2.84 -20.40 -27.47
N GLU A 183 3.10 -20.79 -26.22
CA GLU A 183 3.12 -19.94 -25.04
C GLU A 183 4.45 -19.18 -25.00
N ASP A 184 4.67 -18.31 -25.97
CA ASP A 184 5.76 -17.33 -25.95
C ASP A 184 5.29 -16.06 -26.67
N GLY A 185 4.54 -15.24 -25.93
CA GLY A 185 4.20 -13.89 -26.31
C GLY A 185 5.42 -12.98 -26.28
N ALA A 186 6.33 -13.17 -27.23
CA ALA A 186 7.28 -12.14 -27.63
C ALA A 186 6.47 -10.97 -28.22
N GLY A 187 6.10 -10.03 -27.34
CA GLY A 187 5.54 -8.74 -27.74
C GLY A 187 6.52 -7.96 -28.63
N PRO A 188 6.03 -6.95 -29.36
CA PRO A 188 6.80 -6.30 -30.41
C PRO A 188 8.06 -5.66 -29.82
N SER A 189 9.20 -6.07 -30.37
CA SER A 189 10.54 -5.55 -30.10
C SER A 189 10.64 -4.10 -30.59
N ASN A 190 10.21 -3.15 -29.76
CA ASN A 190 10.52 -1.75 -29.93
C ASN A 190 11.94 -1.49 -29.39
N GLY A 191 12.93 -1.55 -30.28
CA GLY A 191 13.96 -0.53 -30.48
C GLY A 191 14.92 -0.12 -29.35
N ASN A 192 14.82 -0.62 -28.12
CA ASN A 192 15.82 -0.40 -27.07
C ASN A 192 15.95 -1.70 -26.26
N ASN A 193 16.94 -2.55 -26.61
CA ASN A 193 17.43 -3.62 -25.72
C ASN A 193 18.22 -2.98 -24.56
N ALA A 194 17.59 -2.05 -23.83
CA ALA A 194 18.14 -1.55 -22.59
C ALA A 194 18.09 -2.70 -21.58
N PRO A 195 19.17 -2.97 -20.84
CA PRO A 195 19.16 -3.95 -19.77
C PRO A 195 18.07 -3.58 -18.75
N PHE A 196 17.47 -4.60 -18.14
CA PHE A 196 16.46 -4.39 -17.10
C PHE A 196 17.08 -3.61 -15.93
N ASP A 197 16.51 -2.43 -15.65
CA ASP A 197 16.92 -1.57 -14.55
C ASP A 197 15.92 -1.69 -13.39
N ALA A 198 16.43 -2.10 -12.23
CA ALA A 198 15.69 -2.32 -11.01
C ALA A 198 15.06 -1.03 -10.43
N SER A 199 15.80 0.08 -10.46
CA SER A 199 15.40 1.30 -9.73
C SER A 199 14.14 1.94 -10.34
N PRO A 200 14.08 2.22 -11.67
CA PRO A 200 12.87 2.73 -12.32
C PRO A 200 11.72 1.71 -12.34
N PHE A 201 12.03 0.41 -12.39
CA PHE A 201 11.02 -0.64 -12.27
C PHE A 201 10.30 -0.60 -10.93
N MET A 202 11.07 -0.57 -9.84
CA MET A 202 10.52 -0.51 -8.49
C MET A 202 9.76 0.79 -8.26
N ALA A 203 10.36 1.95 -8.58
CA ALA A 203 9.73 3.24 -8.36
C ALA A 203 8.39 3.39 -9.08
N MET A 204 8.28 2.91 -10.32
CA MET A 204 7.04 3.01 -11.09
C MET A 204 5.91 2.14 -10.53
N ILE A 205 6.21 0.93 -10.06
CA ILE A 205 5.21 0.07 -9.43
C ILE A 205 4.72 0.69 -8.12
N LEU A 206 5.63 1.20 -7.29
CA LEU A 206 5.29 1.90 -6.05
C LEU A 206 4.38 3.11 -6.32
N GLN A 207 4.76 3.98 -7.26
CA GLN A 207 3.95 5.14 -7.65
C GLN A 207 2.59 4.75 -8.23
N TYR A 208 2.54 3.71 -9.06
CA TYR A 208 1.29 3.20 -9.64
C TYR A 208 0.33 2.70 -8.55
N LEU A 209 0.84 1.97 -7.56
CA LEU A 209 0.04 1.44 -6.45
C LEU A 209 -0.49 2.54 -5.56
N GLU A 210 0.36 3.51 -5.19
CA GLU A 210 -0.03 4.64 -4.36
C GLU A 210 -1.08 5.53 -5.03
N THR A 211 -1.01 5.69 -6.35
CA THR A 211 -1.94 6.55 -7.08
C THR A 211 -3.39 6.02 -7.05
N PRO A 212 -4.38 6.83 -6.63
CA PRO A 212 -5.80 6.49 -6.73
C PRO A 212 -6.26 6.05 -8.12
N GLN A 213 -7.17 5.07 -8.16
CA GLN A 213 -7.54 4.34 -9.39
C GLN A 213 -8.04 5.25 -10.54
N TYR A 214 -8.79 6.31 -10.23
CA TYR A 214 -9.36 7.22 -11.23
C TYR A 214 -8.32 8.14 -11.91
N MET A 215 -7.11 8.27 -11.34
CA MET A 215 -6.02 9.06 -11.93
C MET A 215 -5.05 8.21 -12.75
N ARG A 216 -4.98 6.89 -12.50
CA ARG A 216 -3.96 6.01 -13.08
C ARG A 216 -3.89 6.08 -14.61
N ARG A 217 -5.04 6.09 -15.29
CA ARG A 217 -5.10 6.13 -16.75
C ARG A 217 -4.50 7.40 -17.35
N GLN A 218 -4.50 8.51 -16.61
CA GLN A 218 -3.96 9.79 -17.07
C GLN A 218 -2.47 9.94 -16.72
N LEU A 219 -2.06 9.44 -15.55
CA LEU A 219 -0.68 9.56 -15.06
C LEU A 219 0.26 8.48 -15.61
N PHE A 220 -0.26 7.28 -15.89
CA PHE A 220 0.54 6.13 -16.31
C PHE A 220 0.11 5.68 -17.71
N PRO A 221 0.85 6.07 -18.77
CA PRO A 221 0.65 5.47 -20.08
C PRO A 221 1.00 3.98 -20.06
N MET A 222 0.65 3.25 -21.14
CA MET A 222 1.04 1.85 -21.29
C MET A 222 2.56 1.72 -21.23
N HIS A 223 3.06 1.11 -20.16
CA HIS A 223 4.48 0.97 -19.89
C HIS A 223 4.86 -0.51 -19.67
N PRO A 224 5.99 -1.00 -20.22
CA PRO A 224 6.43 -2.40 -20.04
C PRO A 224 6.50 -2.87 -18.59
N HIS A 225 6.99 -2.02 -17.68
CA HIS A 225 7.10 -2.33 -16.24
C HIS A 225 5.73 -2.54 -15.56
N LEU A 226 4.65 -2.00 -16.14
CA LEU A 226 3.28 -2.12 -15.61
C LEU A 226 2.46 -3.20 -16.33
N ARG A 227 3.06 -4.00 -17.23
CA ARG A 227 2.35 -5.08 -17.96
C ARG A 227 1.71 -6.12 -17.02
N LEU A 228 2.30 -6.31 -15.84
CA LEU A 228 1.84 -7.24 -14.81
C LEU A 228 1.09 -6.54 -13.67
N ALA A 229 0.62 -5.31 -13.85
CA ALA A 229 -0.06 -4.54 -12.80
C ALA A 229 -1.31 -5.24 -12.23
N GLY A 230 -1.91 -6.18 -12.98
CA GLY A 230 -3.02 -7.01 -12.50
C GLY A 230 -2.67 -8.01 -11.39
N LEU A 231 -1.37 -8.28 -11.15
CA LEU A 231 -0.90 -9.14 -10.06
C LEU A 231 -0.68 -8.39 -8.74
N LEU A 232 -0.68 -7.05 -8.79
CA LEU A 232 -0.34 -6.22 -7.65
C LEU A 232 -1.49 -6.22 -6.62
N PRO A 233 -1.19 -6.32 -5.32
CA PRO A 233 -2.22 -6.24 -4.29
C PRO A 233 -2.78 -4.82 -4.19
N PRO A 234 -4.07 -4.64 -3.91
CA PRO A 234 -4.60 -3.31 -3.61
C PRO A 234 -3.99 -2.79 -2.30
N LEU A 235 -3.73 -1.48 -2.25
CA LEU A 235 -3.32 -0.81 -1.01
C LEU A 235 -4.52 -0.42 -0.16
N ASP A 236 -5.63 -0.05 -0.81
CA ASP A 236 -6.88 0.42 -0.17
C ASP A 236 -6.61 1.53 0.86
N CYS A 237 -5.74 2.49 0.51
CA CYS A 237 -5.41 3.63 1.36
C CYS A 237 -6.60 4.59 1.50
N PRO A 238 -6.66 5.46 2.54
CA PRO A 238 -7.77 6.39 2.74
C PRO A 238 -8.06 7.32 1.55
N HIS A 239 -7.05 7.68 0.75
CA HIS A 239 -7.21 8.48 -0.46
C HIS A 239 -7.64 7.67 -1.72
N HIS A 240 -7.75 6.35 -1.63
CA HIS A 240 -8.24 5.45 -2.69
C HIS A 240 -9.77 5.40 -2.73
N LEU A 241 -10.37 6.57 -2.86
CA LEU A 241 -11.82 6.75 -2.79
C LEU A 241 -12.51 6.34 -4.09
N ARG A 242 -13.70 5.78 -3.97
CA ARG A 242 -14.65 5.62 -5.08
C ARG A 242 -15.37 6.95 -5.33
N PHE A 243 -16.06 7.05 -6.47
CA PHE A 243 -16.77 8.29 -6.84
C PHE A 243 -17.89 8.67 -5.87
N GLU A 244 -18.46 7.69 -5.16
CA GLU A 244 -19.60 7.84 -4.25
C GLU A 244 -19.19 8.04 -2.79
N ASP A 245 -17.92 7.84 -2.45
CA ASP A 245 -17.45 7.94 -1.06
C ASP A 245 -17.39 9.41 -0.62
N GLU A 246 -17.90 9.74 0.56
CA GLU A 246 -17.73 11.08 1.12
C GLU A 246 -16.43 11.15 1.92
N SER A 247 -15.64 12.19 1.69
CA SER A 247 -14.36 12.40 2.38
C SER A 247 -14.06 13.89 2.47
N PRO A 248 -13.51 14.37 3.60
CA PRO A 248 -13.12 15.77 3.77
C PRO A 248 -11.99 16.19 2.82
N PHE A 249 -11.17 15.23 2.37
CA PHE A 249 -10.11 15.48 1.41
C PHE A 249 -10.19 14.52 0.23
N ARG A 250 -9.76 14.97 -0.94
CA ARG A 250 -9.61 14.14 -2.15
C ARG A 250 -8.35 14.56 -2.90
N ASP A 251 -7.67 13.58 -3.48
CA ASP A 251 -6.69 13.89 -4.52
C ASP A 251 -7.39 14.11 -5.86
N GLY A 252 -6.73 14.83 -6.76
CA GLY A 252 -7.23 15.00 -8.11
C GLY A 252 -6.18 15.54 -9.06
N LEU A 253 -6.53 15.55 -10.34
CA LEU A 253 -5.70 16.13 -11.40
C LEU A 253 -6.33 17.43 -11.88
N VAL A 254 -5.51 18.47 -12.05
CA VAL A 254 -5.96 19.69 -12.72
C VAL A 254 -6.29 19.36 -14.18
N VAL A 255 -7.48 19.75 -14.62
CA VAL A 255 -8.00 19.51 -15.97
C VAL A 255 -8.41 20.82 -16.62
N GLU A 256 -8.62 20.77 -17.94
CA GLU A 256 -9.23 21.88 -18.67
C GLU A 256 -10.64 22.17 -18.14
N ALA A 257 -11.03 23.44 -18.23
CA ALA A 257 -12.37 23.87 -17.86
C ALA A 257 -13.40 23.14 -18.73
N PRO A 258 -14.46 22.57 -18.15
CA PRO A 258 -15.47 21.86 -18.92
C PRO A 258 -16.23 22.84 -19.82
N HIS A 259 -16.69 22.34 -20.97
CA HIS A 259 -17.37 23.15 -21.99
C HIS A 259 -18.57 23.95 -21.46
N TYR A 260 -19.29 23.43 -20.47
CA TYR A 260 -20.42 24.11 -19.82
C TYR A 260 -20.01 25.29 -18.92
N ALA A 261 -18.73 25.39 -18.57
CA ALA A 261 -18.19 26.42 -17.69
C ALA A 261 -17.27 27.43 -18.41
N ALA A 262 -17.04 27.26 -19.73
CA ALA A 262 -16.07 28.04 -20.51
C ALA A 262 -16.37 29.55 -20.61
N SER A 263 -17.60 29.99 -20.29
CA SER A 263 -18.00 31.40 -20.32
C SER A 263 -17.74 32.16 -19.02
N ALA A 264 -17.40 31.47 -17.92
CA ALA A 264 -17.11 32.12 -16.65
C ALA A 264 -15.60 32.35 -16.56
N GLN A 265 -15.20 33.62 -16.40
CA GLN A 265 -13.83 34.02 -16.13
C GLN A 265 -13.49 33.58 -14.69
N SER A 266 -13.33 32.27 -14.50
CA SER A 266 -13.28 31.69 -13.18
C SER A 266 -11.88 31.78 -12.60
N ARG A 267 -11.74 32.62 -11.59
CA ARG A 267 -10.63 32.54 -10.64
C ARG A 267 -10.69 31.15 -9.97
N GLY A 268 -9.71 30.28 -10.25
CA GLY A 268 -9.63 28.93 -9.71
C GLY A 268 -9.09 27.89 -10.70
N ALA A 269 -8.97 26.65 -10.24
CA ALA A 269 -8.60 25.47 -11.03
C ALA A 269 -9.80 24.55 -11.21
N TRP A 270 -9.87 23.80 -12.31
CA TRP A 270 -10.78 22.68 -12.45
C TRP A 270 -10.03 21.40 -12.13
N VAL A 271 -10.57 20.57 -11.24
CA VAL A 271 -9.89 19.38 -10.73
C VAL A 271 -10.78 18.15 -10.86
N ASN A 272 -10.27 17.11 -11.51
CA ASN A 272 -10.89 15.80 -11.49
C ASN A 272 -10.53 15.07 -10.19
N VAL A 273 -11.45 15.14 -9.20
CA VAL A 273 -11.33 14.50 -7.88
C VAL A 273 -11.96 13.10 -7.82
N GLY A 274 -12.16 12.46 -8.98
CA GLY A 274 -12.80 11.14 -9.08
C GLY A 274 -14.33 11.15 -9.00
N HIS A 275 -14.93 12.35 -9.05
CA HIS A 275 -16.38 12.54 -9.19
C HIS A 275 -16.81 12.38 -10.66
N ARG A 276 -18.12 12.42 -10.92
CA ARG A 276 -18.65 12.37 -12.31
C ARG A 276 -18.24 13.59 -13.12
N ASP A 277 -18.27 14.75 -12.48
CA ASP A 277 -17.93 16.04 -13.07
C ASP A 277 -16.72 16.64 -12.35
N PRO A 278 -15.84 17.38 -13.06
CA PRO A 278 -14.75 18.10 -12.43
C PRO A 278 -15.26 19.12 -11.41
N LEU A 279 -14.54 19.22 -10.29
CA LEU A 279 -14.82 20.18 -9.24
C LEU A 279 -14.06 21.48 -9.51
N GLN A 280 -14.73 22.62 -9.33
CA GLN A 280 -14.06 23.91 -9.32
C GLN A 280 -13.41 24.15 -7.96
N CYS A 281 -12.13 24.49 -7.96
CA CYS A 281 -11.35 24.67 -6.75
C CYS A 281 -10.73 26.06 -6.67
N ASP A 282 -10.82 26.67 -5.50
CA ASP A 282 -10.13 27.92 -5.18
C ASP A 282 -8.65 27.63 -4.89
N VAL A 283 -7.79 28.54 -5.32
CA VAL A 283 -6.33 28.43 -5.16
C VAL A 283 -5.89 29.49 -4.16
N LEU A 284 -5.24 29.06 -3.07
CA LEU A 284 -4.77 29.96 -2.00
C LEU A 284 -3.56 30.83 -2.44
N GLY A 285 -2.83 30.39 -3.48
CA GLY A 285 -1.70 31.11 -4.08
C GLY A 285 -2.08 31.96 -5.30
N SER A 286 -1.12 32.78 -5.76
CA SER A 286 -1.31 33.64 -6.94
C SER A 286 -1.27 32.88 -8.27
N GLN A 287 -0.70 31.68 -8.30
CA GLN A 287 -0.58 30.88 -9.51
C GLN A 287 -1.40 29.59 -9.44
N VAL A 288 -2.19 29.35 -10.49
CA VAL A 288 -2.94 28.11 -10.67
C VAL A 288 -1.97 27.02 -11.14
N PRO A 289 -1.97 25.83 -10.51
CA PRO A 289 -1.14 24.72 -10.97
C PRO A 289 -1.46 24.34 -12.42
N PRO A 290 -0.46 23.90 -13.22
CA PRO A 290 -0.69 23.55 -14.61
C PRO A 290 -1.62 22.34 -14.76
N ILE A 291 -2.24 22.22 -15.94
CA ILE A 291 -3.05 21.04 -16.30
C ILE A 291 -2.21 19.78 -16.19
N GLY A 292 -2.78 18.72 -15.61
CA GLY A 292 -2.11 17.47 -15.32
C GLY A 292 -1.43 17.41 -13.95
N SER A 293 -1.31 18.53 -13.22
CA SER A 293 -0.78 18.50 -11.85
C SER A 293 -1.69 17.72 -10.91
N ARG A 294 -1.09 16.81 -10.13
CA ARG A 294 -1.76 16.18 -8.98
C ARG A 294 -1.83 17.17 -7.83
N VAL A 295 -3.02 17.34 -7.27
CA VAL A 295 -3.32 18.25 -6.17
C VAL A 295 -4.19 17.57 -5.12
N THR A 296 -4.12 18.05 -3.89
CA THR A 296 -5.02 17.64 -2.81
C THR A 296 -6.04 18.75 -2.56
N VAL A 297 -7.30 18.35 -2.44
CA VAL A 297 -8.44 19.26 -2.34
C VAL A 297 -9.14 19.05 -1.00
N ASP A 298 -9.32 20.13 -0.27
CA ASP A 298 -10.22 20.21 0.88
C ASP A 298 -11.66 20.39 0.37
N MET A 299 -12.50 19.42 0.72
CA MET A 299 -13.91 19.33 0.37
C MET A 299 -14.81 19.90 1.49
N ALA A 300 -14.32 19.94 2.74
CA ALA A 300 -15.09 20.29 3.92
C ALA A 300 -15.32 21.80 4.05
N ASN A 301 -14.33 22.61 3.66
CA ASN A 301 -14.44 24.07 3.64
C ASN A 301 -15.10 24.61 2.36
N SER A 302 -15.98 23.82 1.72
CA SER A 302 -16.55 24.16 0.42
C SER A 302 -17.63 25.24 0.51
N VAL A 303 -17.26 26.49 0.25
CA VAL A 303 -18.22 27.57 0.03
C VAL A 303 -18.84 27.37 -1.35
N GLN A 304 -20.18 27.29 -1.44
CA GLN A 304 -20.92 27.17 -2.71
C GLN A 304 -20.60 25.92 -3.56
N GLY A 305 -20.14 24.82 -2.93
CA GLY A 305 -19.82 23.58 -3.65
C GLY A 305 -18.50 23.61 -4.41
N ARG A 306 -17.57 24.51 -4.02
CA ARG A 306 -16.18 24.57 -4.53
C ARG A 306 -15.21 23.92 -3.55
N GLY A 307 -14.17 23.26 -4.05
CA GLY A 307 -13.06 22.79 -3.19
C GLY A 307 -12.01 23.87 -2.95
N THR A 308 -11.08 23.66 -2.03
CA THR A 308 -9.88 24.50 -1.88
C THR A 308 -8.63 23.66 -2.07
N LEU A 309 -7.67 24.13 -2.87
CA LEU A 309 -6.38 23.45 -2.99
C LEU A 309 -5.57 23.63 -1.71
N VAL A 310 -5.10 22.52 -1.15
CA VAL A 310 -4.32 22.46 0.09
C VAL A 310 -3.03 21.68 -0.11
N SER A 311 -2.14 21.74 0.87
CA SER A 311 -0.93 20.90 0.86
C SER A 311 -1.31 19.42 0.94
N PRO A 312 -0.60 18.51 0.24
CA PRO A 312 -0.77 17.07 0.41
C PRO A 312 -0.53 16.58 1.85
N ARG A 313 0.16 17.37 2.69
CA ARG A 313 0.35 17.08 4.12
C ARG A 313 -0.84 17.47 4.99
N THR A 314 -1.75 18.33 4.52
CA THR A 314 -2.89 18.82 5.31
C THR A 314 -3.80 17.72 5.85
N PRO A 315 -4.17 16.65 5.10
CA PRO A 315 -4.97 15.55 5.65
C PRO A 315 -4.29 14.85 6.84
N VAL A 316 -2.97 14.68 6.76
CA VAL A 316 -2.14 14.05 7.78
C VAL A 316 -1.99 14.95 9.01
N GLN A 317 -1.66 16.22 8.79
CA GLN A 317 -1.34 17.18 9.84
C GLN A 317 -2.56 17.76 10.56
N THR A 318 -3.75 17.69 9.98
CA THR A 318 -4.97 18.23 10.61
C THR A 318 -5.91 17.15 11.12
N GLN A 319 -5.99 15.99 10.45
CA GLN A 319 -6.91 14.92 10.80
C GLN A 319 -6.23 13.58 11.12
N GLY A 320 -4.91 13.49 10.96
CA GLY A 320 -4.18 12.24 11.18
C GLY A 320 -4.51 11.16 10.14
N LEU A 321 -5.09 11.53 9.00
CA LEU A 321 -5.39 10.58 7.93
C LEU A 321 -4.09 10.19 7.22
N TYR A 322 -3.92 8.90 6.96
CA TYR A 322 -2.84 8.46 6.10
C TYR A 322 -3.15 8.82 4.64
N TRP A 323 -2.17 9.42 3.95
CA TRP A 323 -2.37 10.00 2.62
C TRP A 323 -1.39 9.43 1.57
N GLY A 324 -1.00 8.17 1.75
CA GLY A 324 -0.05 7.49 0.87
C GLY A 324 1.40 7.88 1.17
N TYR A 325 2.28 7.56 0.21
CA TYR A 325 3.71 7.84 0.26
C TYR A 325 4.20 8.54 -1.01
N SER A 326 5.24 9.35 -0.89
CA SER A 326 6.06 9.73 -2.05
C SER A 326 7.07 8.63 -2.38
N VAL A 327 7.56 8.63 -3.61
CA VAL A 327 8.62 7.71 -4.06
C VAL A 327 9.76 8.54 -4.61
N ARG A 328 10.95 8.39 -4.04
CA ARG A 328 12.17 9.08 -4.48
C ARG A 328 13.20 8.08 -4.96
N LEU A 329 13.90 8.42 -6.04
CA LEU A 329 15.05 7.67 -6.51
C LEU A 329 16.33 8.32 -5.98
N ALA A 330 17.26 7.51 -5.49
CA ALA A 330 18.61 7.92 -5.12
C ALA A 330 19.63 7.08 -5.89
N SER A 331 20.62 7.71 -6.50
CA SER A 331 21.63 6.99 -7.30
C SER A 331 22.70 6.29 -6.46
N SER A 332 22.70 6.50 -5.15
CA SER A 332 23.63 5.90 -4.19
C SER A 332 23.05 6.01 -2.77
N LEU A 333 23.72 5.43 -1.78
CA LEU A 333 23.33 5.53 -0.39
C LEU A 333 23.54 6.95 0.16
N SER A 334 24.65 7.61 -0.17
CA SER A 334 24.92 9.01 0.18
C SER A 334 23.81 9.94 -0.32
N LYS A 335 23.27 9.68 -1.51
CA LYS A 335 22.13 10.41 -2.07
C LYS A 335 20.80 10.18 -1.36
N VAL A 336 20.67 9.15 -0.55
CA VAL A 336 19.50 9.02 0.35
C VAL A 336 19.47 10.19 1.32
N PHE A 337 20.62 10.59 1.87
CA PHE A 337 20.74 11.66 2.86
C PHE A 337 20.76 13.04 2.20
N THR A 338 21.64 13.28 1.23
CA THR A 338 21.87 14.64 0.69
C THR A 338 20.68 15.20 -0.08
N ASP A 339 19.88 14.33 -0.69
CA ASP A 339 18.75 14.72 -1.53
C ASP A 339 17.41 14.53 -0.77
N SER A 340 17.45 14.59 0.58
CA SER A 340 16.26 14.59 1.43
C SER A 340 15.31 15.74 1.03
N PRO A 341 13.98 15.53 1.09
CA PRO A 341 13.01 16.58 0.78
C PRO A 341 12.67 17.49 1.98
N PHE A 342 13.23 17.21 3.16
CA PHE A 342 12.82 17.87 4.41
C PHE A 342 13.75 19.03 4.78
N PRO A 343 13.24 20.24 5.05
CA PRO A 343 14.10 21.35 5.43
C PRO A 343 14.80 21.06 6.76
N SER A 344 16.04 21.53 6.92
CA SER A 344 16.72 21.42 8.20
C SER A 344 16.02 22.29 9.26
N SER A 345 16.01 21.79 10.51
CA SER A 345 15.40 22.48 11.65
C SER A 345 16.22 23.69 12.11
N SER A 346 17.51 23.75 11.76
CA SER A 346 18.41 24.88 12.03
C SER A 346 18.37 25.92 10.91
N SER A 347 18.15 27.18 11.24
CA SER A 347 18.00 28.32 10.32
C SER A 347 19.25 28.72 9.51
N GLU A 348 20.30 27.90 9.50
CA GLU A 348 21.49 28.09 8.67
C GLU A 348 21.44 27.13 7.49
N ALA A 349 22.08 27.51 6.38
CA ALA A 349 22.12 26.82 5.09
C ALA A 349 22.74 25.40 5.15
N THR A 350 22.08 24.53 5.90
CA THR A 350 22.36 23.12 6.09
C THR A 350 21.49 22.32 5.13
N PRO A 351 21.99 21.20 4.61
CA PRO A 351 21.21 20.35 3.71
C PRO A 351 19.99 19.77 4.43
N ALA A 352 18.98 19.42 3.64
CA ALA A 352 17.82 18.69 4.10
C ALA A 352 18.22 17.42 4.87
N GLU A 353 17.59 17.14 6.01
CA GLU A 353 18.09 16.10 6.92
C GLU A 353 16.93 15.31 7.57
N TYR A 354 17.21 14.03 7.84
CA TYR A 354 16.40 13.18 8.70
C TYR A 354 16.99 13.28 10.11
N ASP A 355 16.21 13.72 11.08
CA ASP A 355 16.68 13.94 12.47
C ASP A 355 16.63 12.68 13.35
N LEU A 356 16.19 11.56 12.78
CA LEU A 356 16.33 10.22 13.34
C LEU A 356 16.60 9.21 12.24
N VAL A 357 17.81 8.67 12.21
CA VAL A 357 18.29 7.70 11.22
C VAL A 357 18.51 6.34 11.88
N ILE A 358 17.69 5.36 11.48
CA ILE A 358 17.73 3.99 12.00
C ILE A 358 18.22 3.04 10.91
N GLY A 359 19.39 2.42 11.12
CA GLY A 359 19.92 1.39 10.23
C GLY A 359 19.58 -0.01 10.72
N THR A 360 19.29 -0.91 9.79
CA THR A 360 18.93 -2.30 10.11
C THR A 360 20.02 -3.28 9.67
N ALA A 361 20.55 -4.05 10.62
CA ALA A 361 21.53 -5.09 10.36
C ALA A 361 21.55 -6.15 11.47
N GLU A 362 21.87 -7.39 11.13
CA GLU A 362 22.03 -8.49 12.10
C GLU A 362 23.08 -8.19 13.18
N ARG A 363 24.13 -7.44 12.80
CA ARG A 363 25.21 -7.01 13.71
C ARG A 363 24.81 -5.84 14.63
N GLY A 364 23.62 -5.28 14.45
CA GLY A 364 23.13 -4.17 15.27
C GLY A 364 22.77 -4.55 16.70
N ASP A 365 22.44 -3.53 17.50
CA ASP A 365 21.95 -3.69 18.85
C ASP A 365 20.60 -4.42 18.81
N ALA A 366 20.31 -5.26 19.82
CA ALA A 366 19.00 -5.90 19.89
C ALA A 366 17.91 -4.82 19.96
N LEU A 367 16.99 -4.80 18.99
CA LEU A 367 15.90 -3.83 18.97
C LEU A 367 15.04 -3.93 20.25
N THR A 368 14.97 -5.10 20.87
CA THR A 368 14.31 -5.29 22.18
C THR A 368 14.93 -4.40 23.26
N ASP A 369 16.26 -4.31 23.31
CA ASP A 369 16.97 -3.52 24.30
C ASP A 369 16.81 -2.03 24.03
N VAL A 370 16.86 -1.61 22.77
CA VAL A 370 16.60 -0.22 22.37
C VAL A 370 15.19 0.21 22.77
N LEU A 371 14.19 -0.63 22.51
CA LEU A 371 12.79 -0.37 22.90
C LEU A 371 12.63 -0.35 24.43
N TYR A 372 13.32 -1.23 25.15
CA TYR A 372 13.31 -1.25 26.61
C TYR A 372 13.95 0.02 27.20
N ALA A 373 15.14 0.41 26.74
CA ALA A 373 15.80 1.66 27.09
C ALA A 373 14.89 2.87 26.80
N THR A 374 14.23 2.87 25.64
CA THR A 374 13.31 3.92 25.20
C THR A 374 12.12 4.06 26.14
N ASN A 375 11.54 2.95 26.60
CA ASN A 375 10.43 2.97 27.55
C ASN A 375 10.87 3.42 28.95
N LEU A 376 12.08 3.05 29.37
CA LEU A 376 12.65 3.45 30.65
C LEU A 376 13.11 4.92 30.66
N GLY A 377 13.48 5.46 29.50
CA GLY A 377 14.06 6.80 29.36
C GLY A 377 15.53 6.89 29.82
N SER A 378 16.21 5.76 29.96
CA SER A 378 17.63 5.70 30.33
C SER A 378 18.33 4.57 29.61
N ALA A 379 19.65 4.66 29.51
CA ALA A 379 20.47 3.63 28.91
C ALA A 379 20.39 2.29 29.67
N VAL A 380 20.55 1.18 28.95
CA VAL A 380 20.48 -0.19 29.51
C VAL A 380 21.65 -1.03 29.01
N PRO A 381 22.11 -2.05 29.77
CA PRO A 381 23.12 -2.98 29.27
C PRO A 381 22.60 -3.78 28.07
N SER A 382 23.47 -4.03 27.10
CA SER A 382 23.16 -4.86 25.94
C SER A 382 22.99 -6.33 26.33
N SER A 383 21.94 -6.96 25.82
CA SER A 383 21.71 -8.40 25.98
C SER A 383 22.64 -9.26 25.12
N LYS A 384 23.28 -8.70 24.08
CA LYS A 384 24.17 -9.44 23.17
C LYS A 384 25.55 -9.69 23.78
N ASP A 385 26.14 -8.70 24.43
CA ASP A 385 27.50 -8.79 24.98
C ASP A 385 27.60 -8.51 26.50
N GLY A 386 26.56 -7.93 27.12
CA GLY A 386 26.53 -7.58 28.54
C GLY A 386 27.46 -6.43 28.94
N SER A 387 28.31 -5.94 28.03
CA SER A 387 29.30 -4.89 28.29
C SER A 387 28.95 -3.57 27.66
N SER A 388 28.35 -3.58 26.47
CA SER A 388 27.95 -2.36 25.77
C SER A 388 26.69 -1.78 26.40
N THR A 389 26.53 -0.46 26.25
CA THR A 389 25.38 0.28 26.78
C THR A 389 24.52 0.76 25.63
N ILE A 390 23.25 0.39 25.65
CA ILE A 390 22.26 0.73 24.64
C ILE A 390 21.54 2.02 25.05
N GLN A 391 21.53 2.99 24.16
CA GLN A 391 20.84 4.27 24.37
C GLN A 391 19.37 4.16 23.96
N PRO A 392 18.47 4.93 24.62
CA PRO A 392 17.10 5.07 24.15
C PRO A 392 17.04 5.80 22.80
N LEU A 393 15.92 5.64 22.06
CA LEU A 393 15.60 6.52 20.95
C LEU A 393 15.55 7.99 21.43
N PRO A 394 15.84 8.97 20.54
CA PRO A 394 15.72 10.40 20.86
C PRO A 394 14.36 10.76 21.47
N GLU A 395 14.33 11.83 22.28
CA GLU A 395 13.12 12.20 23.02
C GLU A 395 11.93 12.51 22.12
N SER A 396 12.22 13.14 20.97
CA SER A 396 11.31 13.51 19.90
C SER A 396 12.06 13.50 18.56
N PHE A 397 11.33 13.40 17.46
CA PHE A 397 11.85 13.58 16.10
C PHE A 397 10.75 14.14 15.20
N GLU A 398 11.12 14.77 14.09
CA GLU A 398 10.21 15.26 13.05
C GLU A 398 10.25 14.39 11.80
N HIS A 399 11.43 13.94 11.38
CA HIS A 399 11.65 13.22 10.12
C HIS A 399 12.53 11.97 10.34
N ALA A 400 11.89 10.83 10.59
CA ALA A 400 12.60 9.57 10.74
C ALA A 400 12.89 8.89 9.39
N LEU A 401 14.06 8.27 9.28
CA LEU A 401 14.47 7.38 8.19
C LEU A 401 14.81 6.00 8.74
N VAL A 402 14.19 4.95 8.21
CA VAL A 402 14.57 3.56 8.46
C VAL A 402 15.23 2.99 7.20
N LEU A 403 16.49 2.60 7.34
CA LEU A 403 17.34 2.17 6.25
C LEU A 403 17.48 0.65 6.23
N PHE A 404 17.25 0.04 5.06
CA PHE A 404 17.38 -1.41 4.86
C PHE A 404 18.49 -1.75 3.88
N GLY A 405 19.21 -2.84 4.16
CA GLY A 405 20.23 -3.39 3.26
C GLY A 405 19.66 -4.34 2.21
N GLY A 406 20.46 -4.58 1.17
CA GLY A 406 20.22 -5.61 0.18
C GLY A 406 20.69 -6.98 0.68
N LEU A 407 21.00 -7.89 -0.26
CA LEU A 407 21.50 -9.23 0.09
C LEU A 407 22.84 -9.19 0.84
N SER A 408 23.69 -8.21 0.52
CA SER A 408 25.03 -8.05 1.09
C SER A 408 25.04 -7.27 2.42
N GLY A 409 23.88 -6.81 2.90
CA GLY A 409 23.79 -5.92 4.06
C GLY A 409 24.08 -4.45 3.70
N LEU A 410 23.93 -3.57 4.70
CA LEU A 410 24.17 -2.14 4.55
C LEU A 410 25.67 -1.81 4.57
N GLU A 411 26.45 -2.61 5.29
CA GLU A 411 27.86 -2.34 5.54
C GLU A 411 28.70 -2.41 4.26
N VAL A 412 28.38 -3.36 3.37
CA VAL A 412 29.02 -3.47 2.04
C VAL A 412 28.64 -2.28 1.16
N ALA A 413 27.39 -1.83 1.23
CA ALA A 413 26.93 -0.70 0.43
C ALA A 413 27.51 0.64 0.91
N ILE A 414 27.73 0.78 2.22
CA ILE A 414 28.42 1.93 2.81
C ILE A 414 29.87 2.00 2.31
N GLU A 415 30.60 0.88 2.39
CA GLU A 415 31.99 0.81 1.92
C GLU A 415 32.12 1.05 0.40
N ALA A 416 31.10 0.67 -0.38
CA ALA A 416 31.09 0.85 -1.83
C ALA A 416 30.75 2.28 -2.29
N ASP A 417 30.16 3.12 -1.43
CA ASP A 417 29.73 4.48 -1.78
C ASP A 417 30.84 5.50 -1.52
N GLU A 418 31.45 6.01 -2.59
CA GLU A 418 32.53 7.03 -2.50
C GLU A 418 32.11 8.32 -1.78
N GLY A 419 30.80 8.58 -1.67
CA GLY A 419 30.24 9.73 -0.94
C GLY A 419 30.20 9.53 0.58
N ILE A 420 30.49 8.33 1.09
CA ILE A 420 30.48 8.02 2.53
C ILE A 420 31.91 7.65 2.97
N PRO A 421 32.55 8.46 3.82
CA PRO A 421 33.93 8.22 4.24
C PRO A 421 34.03 7.22 5.40
N LEU A 422 33.33 6.08 5.30
CA LEU A 422 33.30 5.03 6.33
C LEU A 422 33.60 3.66 5.74
N GLY A 423 34.31 2.82 6.50
CA GLY A 423 34.51 1.41 6.17
C GLY A 423 33.36 0.53 6.65
N MET A 424 33.42 -0.76 6.30
CA MET A 424 32.42 -1.76 6.74
C MET A 424 32.31 -1.87 8.27
N GLU A 425 33.43 -1.73 8.99
CA GLU A 425 33.48 -1.86 10.45
C GLU A 425 32.88 -0.63 11.17
N ASP A 426 32.97 0.53 10.54
CA ASP A 426 32.51 1.82 11.08
C ASP A 426 31.09 2.17 10.61
N ALA A 427 30.42 1.27 9.88
CA ALA A 427 29.09 1.47 9.32
C ALA A 427 28.05 1.95 10.35
N ARG A 428 28.19 1.55 11.62
CA ARG A 428 27.34 2.00 12.74
C ARG A 428 27.31 3.53 12.87
N GLU A 429 28.41 4.23 12.60
CA GLU A 429 28.56 5.67 12.81
C GLU A 429 27.66 6.51 11.90
N LEU A 430 27.13 5.93 10.82
CA LEU A 430 26.20 6.59 9.91
C LEU A 430 24.78 6.73 10.51
N PHE A 431 24.47 6.04 11.60
CA PHE A 431 23.11 5.91 12.14
C PHE A 431 23.04 6.40 13.59
N ASP A 432 21.95 7.09 13.93
CA ASP A 432 21.63 7.38 15.34
C ASP A 432 21.36 6.08 16.11
N VAL A 433 20.76 5.11 15.41
CA VAL A 433 20.39 3.81 15.97
C VAL A 433 20.68 2.72 14.96
N TRP A 434 21.45 1.72 15.36
CA TRP A 434 21.83 0.58 14.54
C TRP A 434 21.29 -0.70 15.14
N VAL A 435 20.26 -1.30 14.52
CA VAL A 435 19.44 -2.33 15.15
C VAL A 435 19.37 -3.66 14.39
N ASP A 436 19.42 -4.74 15.17
CA ASP A 436 18.97 -6.06 14.77
C ASP A 436 17.48 -6.18 15.07
N SER A 437 16.69 -6.27 14.01
CA SER A 437 15.24 -6.31 14.09
C SER A 437 14.67 -7.72 14.26
N CYS A 438 15.49 -8.78 14.17
CA CYS A 438 15.05 -10.17 14.30
C CYS A 438 16.07 -10.99 15.11
N GLU A 439 16.16 -10.71 16.40
CA GLU A 439 17.11 -11.36 17.29
C GLU A 439 16.83 -12.86 17.39
N GLY A 440 17.88 -13.68 17.33
CA GLY A 440 17.75 -15.14 17.41
C GLY A 440 17.02 -15.76 16.22
N GLN A 441 17.08 -15.12 15.04
CA GLN A 441 16.48 -15.64 13.80
C GLN A 441 16.84 -17.12 13.55
N GLY A 442 15.82 -17.93 13.25
CA GLY A 442 15.99 -19.35 12.92
C GLY A 442 16.47 -19.62 11.48
N SER A 443 16.45 -18.58 10.64
CA SER A 443 17.01 -18.59 9.28
C SER A 443 18.39 -17.94 9.29
N ARG A 444 19.29 -18.36 8.41
CA ARG A 444 20.60 -17.69 8.25
C ARG A 444 20.46 -16.27 7.70
N THR A 445 19.41 -16.02 6.93
CA THR A 445 19.17 -14.72 6.28
C THR A 445 17.72 -14.32 6.44
N VAL A 446 17.48 -13.03 6.68
CA VAL A 446 16.15 -12.40 6.60
C VAL A 446 16.15 -11.53 5.35
N ARG A 447 15.20 -11.76 4.43
CA ARG A 447 15.10 -10.97 3.20
C ARG A 447 14.61 -9.56 3.52
N THR A 448 14.96 -8.58 2.69
CA THR A 448 14.61 -7.17 2.92
C THR A 448 13.11 -6.94 3.10
N GLU A 449 12.24 -7.61 2.33
CA GLU A 449 10.78 -7.47 2.51
C GLU A 449 10.24 -8.12 3.79
N GLU A 450 10.94 -9.11 4.34
CA GLU A 450 10.61 -9.73 5.64
C GLU A 450 11.06 -8.81 6.77
N ALA A 451 12.30 -8.32 6.69
CA ALA A 451 12.89 -7.37 7.63
C ALA A 451 12.06 -6.09 7.71
N LEU A 452 11.57 -5.57 6.58
CA LEU A 452 10.71 -4.39 6.55
C LEU A 452 9.46 -4.56 7.43
N VAL A 453 8.77 -5.69 7.30
CA VAL A 453 7.56 -5.98 8.08
C VAL A 453 7.88 -6.08 9.56
N ILE A 454 8.91 -6.85 9.91
CA ILE A 454 9.30 -7.10 11.29
C ILE A 454 9.71 -5.80 11.98
N THR A 455 10.57 -5.02 11.32
CA THR A 455 11.12 -3.78 11.86
C THR A 455 10.02 -2.74 12.08
N LEU A 456 9.19 -2.47 11.07
CA LEU A 456 8.12 -1.47 11.18
C LEU A 456 7.06 -1.90 12.21
N ALA A 457 6.76 -3.19 12.33
CA ALA A 457 5.86 -3.70 13.35
C ALA A 457 6.37 -3.42 14.78
N ARG A 458 7.66 -3.63 15.02
CA ARG A 458 8.28 -3.45 16.34
C ARG A 458 8.51 -1.98 16.69
N LEU A 459 8.88 -1.16 15.71
CA LEU A 459 9.13 0.27 15.90
C LEU A 459 7.86 1.11 15.99
N LYS A 460 6.72 0.64 15.45
CA LYS A 460 5.47 1.42 15.32
C LYS A 460 5.11 2.21 16.57
N THR A 461 4.98 1.51 17.71
CA THR A 461 4.54 2.14 18.96
C THR A 461 5.54 3.18 19.46
N ALA A 462 6.84 2.88 19.36
CA ALA A 462 7.89 3.78 19.82
C ALA A 462 7.97 5.04 18.96
N LEU A 463 7.96 4.89 17.63
CA LEU A 463 7.98 6.03 16.70
C LEU A 463 6.73 6.90 16.84
N GLU A 464 5.55 6.30 17.04
CA GLU A 464 4.33 7.04 17.30
C GLU A 464 4.38 7.85 18.61
N GLN A 465 5.03 7.33 19.65
CA GLN A 465 5.19 8.04 20.92
C GLN A 465 6.21 9.17 20.83
N ARG A 466 7.33 8.95 20.14
CA ARG A 466 8.42 9.94 20.00
C ARG A 466 8.06 11.04 19.01
N GLY A 467 7.47 10.72 17.87
CA GLY A 467 7.13 11.71 16.84
C GLY A 467 5.91 12.59 17.16
N ARG A 468 5.12 12.23 18.18
CA ARG A 468 3.97 13.05 18.62
C ARG A 468 4.30 14.06 19.72
N ARG A 469 5.49 14.00 20.30
CA ARG A 469 5.89 14.88 21.40
C ARG A 469 6.17 16.31 20.93
#